data_AF-X1KRQ5-F1
#
_entry.id   AF-X1KRQ5-F1
#
_cell.length_a   1.000
_cell.length_b   1.000
_cell.length_c   1.000
_cell.angle_alpha   90.00
_cell.angle_beta   90.00
_cell.angle_gamma   90.00
#
_symmetry.space_group_name_H-M   'P 1'
#
loop_
_entity.id
_entity.type
_entity.pdbx_description
1 polymer ?
#
loop_
_entity_poly.entity_id
_entity_poly.type
_entity_poly.pdbx_seq_one_letter_code
_entity_poly.pdbx_strand_id
1 'polypeptide(L)'
;DLENYIIWTKVYVAFPDLVARFSKGWITSDEVLSELKALGMPPDRAEEMLQTKIVNPYRADRVAKERDLTKSEIIKGVKKDVISEGDGIDLLLDMGYDHDEADYIIKINVEAAGSPETLFEFKKLTNAYRRSQGLTFKEIPPEILTAEKTLLDLEHRRSEAISGKESQSVIDRLEVDRAEAAVKYRELLKLHGL
;
A
#
# COMPACT_ATOMS: atom_id res chain seq x y z
N ASP A 1 10.76 44.29 -23.50
CA ASP A 1 11.38 43.96 -24.78
C ASP A 1 10.53 42.93 -25.50
N LEU A 2 10.18 43.17 -26.76
CA LEU A 2 9.23 42.37 -27.54
C LEU A 2 9.79 40.97 -27.85
N GLU A 3 11.10 40.87 -28.05
CA GLU A 3 11.79 39.60 -28.34
C GLU A 3 11.69 38.64 -27.15
N ASN A 4 11.91 39.14 -25.93
CA ASN A 4 11.74 38.37 -24.71
C ASN A 4 10.31 37.82 -24.56
N TYR A 5 9.29 38.61 -24.88
CA TYR A 5 7.88 38.17 -24.80
C TYR A 5 7.56 37.04 -25.79
N ILE A 6 8.12 37.11 -27.01
CA ILE A 6 7.97 36.08 -28.03
C ILE A 6 8.62 34.76 -27.58
N ILE A 7 9.82 34.82 -27.00
CA ILE A 7 10.53 33.64 -26.46
C ILE A 7 9.69 32.98 -25.37
N TRP A 8 9.19 33.76 -24.41
CA TRP A 8 8.35 33.24 -23.32
C TRP A 8 7.06 32.60 -23.84
N THR A 9 6.44 33.17 -24.87
CA THR A 9 5.21 32.59 -25.46
C THR A 9 5.51 31.22 -26.09
N LYS A 10 6.60 31.09 -26.86
CA LYS A 10 7.00 29.81 -27.47
C LYS A 10 7.29 28.74 -26.43
N VAL A 11 8.04 29.11 -25.40
CA VAL A 11 8.39 28.21 -24.29
C VAL A 11 7.14 27.79 -23.55
N TYR A 12 6.26 28.72 -23.16
CA TYR A 12 5.06 28.40 -22.38
C TYR A 12 4.10 27.47 -23.14
N VAL A 13 4.04 27.59 -24.47
CA VAL A 13 3.24 26.71 -25.32
C VAL A 13 3.85 25.30 -25.43
N ALA A 14 5.18 25.19 -25.57
CA ALA A 14 5.86 23.91 -25.74
C ALA A 14 6.13 23.18 -24.41
N PHE A 15 6.23 23.90 -23.31
CA PHE A 15 6.70 23.37 -22.03
C PHE A 15 5.82 22.26 -21.44
N PRO A 16 4.47 22.32 -21.46
CA PRO A 16 3.63 21.23 -20.97
C PRO A 16 3.87 19.89 -21.70
N ASP A 17 4.11 19.94 -23.01
CA ASP A 17 4.44 18.75 -23.80
C ASP A 17 5.84 18.21 -23.45
N LEU A 18 6.84 19.08 -23.30
CA LEU A 18 8.18 18.69 -22.85
C LEU A 18 8.14 18.00 -21.48
N VAL A 19 7.35 18.53 -20.53
CA VAL A 19 7.13 17.92 -19.21
C VAL A 19 6.49 16.53 -19.36
N ALA A 20 5.45 16.41 -20.19
CA ALA A 20 4.74 15.14 -20.39
C ALA A 20 5.61 14.07 -21.07
N ARG A 21 6.44 14.46 -22.05
CA ARG A 21 7.40 13.55 -22.69
C ARG A 21 8.49 13.11 -21.72
N PHE A 22 9.03 14.04 -20.92
CA PHE A 22 10.03 13.74 -19.91
C PHE A 22 9.48 12.82 -18.80
N SER A 23 8.29 13.10 -18.27
CA SER A 23 7.67 12.28 -17.22
C SER A 23 7.35 10.86 -17.68
N LYS A 24 7.14 10.66 -18.98
CA LYS A 24 6.93 9.34 -19.60
C LYS A 24 8.25 8.66 -20.03
N GLY A 25 9.40 9.30 -19.81
CA GLY A 25 10.72 8.79 -20.18
C GLY A 25 10.98 8.76 -21.70
N TRP A 26 10.24 9.54 -22.48
CA TRP A 26 10.41 9.59 -23.95
C TRP A 26 11.56 10.51 -24.38
N ILE A 27 11.94 11.44 -23.50
CA ILE A 27 13.09 12.34 -23.67
C ILE A 27 13.84 12.46 -22.35
N THR A 28 15.14 12.70 -22.45
CA THR A 28 16.09 12.94 -21.36
C THR A 28 16.12 14.40 -20.94
N SER A 29 16.74 14.70 -19.79
CA SER A 29 16.94 16.09 -19.32
C SER A 29 17.78 16.93 -20.28
N ASP A 30 18.75 16.32 -20.95
CA ASP A 30 19.63 16.99 -21.93
C ASP A 30 18.87 17.32 -23.22
N GLU A 31 17.92 16.46 -23.61
CA GLU A 31 17.01 16.71 -24.74
C GLU A 31 16.01 17.82 -24.41
N VAL A 32 15.47 17.87 -23.18
CA VAL A 32 14.65 19.00 -22.71
C VAL A 32 15.45 20.31 -22.76
N LEU A 33 16.70 20.30 -22.30
CA LEU A 33 17.57 21.47 -22.32
C LEU A 33 17.86 21.93 -23.76
N SER A 34 18.10 20.99 -24.67
CA SER A 34 18.34 21.26 -26.08
C SER A 34 17.12 21.87 -26.77
N GLU A 35 15.93 21.37 -26.48
CA GLU A 35 14.66 21.89 -26.97
C GLU A 35 14.38 23.32 -26.46
N LEU A 36 14.63 23.59 -25.17
CA LEU A 36 14.49 24.93 -24.59
C LEU A 36 15.46 25.94 -25.25
N LYS A 37 16.70 25.54 -25.52
CA LYS A 37 17.68 26.35 -26.25
C LYS A 37 17.24 26.60 -27.69
N ALA A 38 16.69 25.59 -28.37
CA ALA A 38 16.17 25.71 -29.74
C ALA A 38 14.97 26.68 -29.83
N LEU A 39 14.18 26.81 -28.76
CA LEU A 39 13.10 27.81 -28.67
C LEU A 39 13.61 29.25 -28.45
N GLY A 40 14.92 29.43 -28.34
CA GLY A 40 15.59 30.72 -28.17
C GLY A 40 15.79 31.13 -26.72
N MET A 41 15.61 30.22 -25.75
CA MET A 41 15.88 30.51 -24.35
C MET A 41 17.40 30.60 -24.10
N PRO A 42 17.88 31.63 -23.37
CA PRO A 42 19.26 31.69 -22.93
C PRO A 42 19.66 30.44 -22.12
N PRO A 43 20.90 29.93 -22.27
CA PRO A 43 21.34 28.67 -21.65
C PRO A 43 21.16 28.66 -20.14
N ASP A 44 21.62 29.70 -19.44
CA ASP A 44 21.51 29.82 -17.99
C ASP A 44 20.05 29.77 -17.51
N ARG A 45 19.14 30.36 -18.28
CA ARG A 45 17.70 30.38 -17.95
C ARG A 45 17.03 29.04 -18.23
N ALA A 46 17.45 28.34 -19.28
CA ALA A 46 16.97 27.01 -19.60
C ALA A 46 17.39 25.99 -18.53
N GLU A 47 18.61 26.12 -18.01
CA GLU A 47 19.11 25.31 -16.89
C GLU A 47 18.34 25.57 -15.59
N GLU A 48 18.06 26.83 -15.27
CA GLU A 48 17.21 27.18 -14.12
C GLU A 48 15.80 26.60 -14.26
N MET A 49 15.18 26.67 -15.44
CA MET A 49 13.87 26.06 -15.69
C MET A 49 13.91 24.54 -15.58
N LEU A 50 14.96 23.91 -16.11
CA LEU A 50 15.17 22.47 -15.98
C LEU A 50 15.25 22.09 -14.51
N GLN A 51 16.08 22.76 -13.71
CA GLN A 51 16.25 22.49 -12.27
C GLN A 51 14.99 22.76 -11.45
N THR A 52 14.25 23.83 -11.73
CA THR A 52 13.11 24.22 -10.88
C THR A 52 11.80 23.55 -11.26
N LYS A 53 11.64 23.10 -12.51
CA LYS A 53 10.34 22.64 -13.06
C LYS A 53 10.34 21.21 -13.57
N ILE A 54 11.49 20.65 -13.95
CA ILE A 54 11.60 19.31 -14.54
C ILE A 54 12.33 18.38 -13.57
N VAL A 55 13.54 18.77 -13.20
CA VAL A 55 14.44 18.11 -12.28
C VAL A 55 14.10 18.60 -10.88
N ASN A 56 12.89 18.28 -10.41
CA ASN A 56 12.60 18.44 -8.99
C ASN A 56 13.75 17.76 -8.20
N PRO A 57 14.45 18.43 -7.27
CA PRO A 57 15.55 17.84 -6.51
C PRO A 57 15.12 16.60 -5.69
N TYR A 58 13.81 16.40 -5.47
CA TYR A 58 13.24 15.18 -4.88
C TYR A 58 12.96 14.05 -5.90
N ARG A 59 13.11 14.28 -7.21
CA ARG A 59 12.85 13.32 -8.31
C ARG A 59 14.06 13.06 -9.21
N ALA A 60 15.16 13.79 -9.03
CA ALA A 60 16.30 13.86 -9.93
C ALA A 60 17.27 12.68 -9.86
N ASP A 61 16.78 11.45 -9.66
CA ASP A 61 17.64 10.25 -9.77
C ASP A 61 16.82 8.96 -10.02
N ARG A 62 16.08 8.93 -11.13
CA ARG A 62 15.62 7.65 -11.71
C ARG A 62 16.08 7.51 -13.17
N VAL A 63 17.37 7.72 -13.40
CA VAL A 63 18.05 7.21 -14.61
C VAL A 63 18.66 5.85 -14.26
N ALA A 64 17.79 4.85 -14.06
CA ALA A 64 18.13 3.44 -14.22
C ALA A 64 16.86 2.63 -13.98
N LYS A 65 16.38 2.00 -15.04
CA LYS A 65 15.48 0.84 -14.99
C LYS A 65 16.03 -0.32 -14.14
N GLU A 66 17.20 -0.15 -13.53
CA GLU A 66 17.95 -1.11 -12.71
C GLU A 66 17.90 -0.81 -11.20
N ARG A 67 17.30 0.30 -10.75
CA ARG A 67 17.17 0.62 -9.31
C ARG A 67 15.76 0.96 -8.85
N ASP A 68 14.74 0.51 -9.58
CA ASP A 68 13.37 0.58 -9.08
C ASP A 68 13.19 -0.45 -7.97
N LEU A 69 12.76 0.00 -6.79
CA LEU A 69 12.32 -0.89 -5.74
C LEU A 69 11.24 -1.81 -6.30
N THR A 70 11.46 -3.12 -6.18
CA THR A 70 10.41 -4.08 -6.47
C THR A 70 9.29 -3.92 -5.43
N LYS A 71 8.06 -4.27 -5.81
CA LYS A 71 6.92 -4.37 -4.88
C LYS A 71 7.31 -5.13 -3.59
N SER A 72 8.07 -6.21 -3.73
CA SER A 72 8.56 -7.02 -2.62
C SER A 72 9.54 -6.29 -1.70
N GLU A 73 10.38 -5.39 -2.22
CA GLU A 73 11.31 -4.58 -1.42
C GLU A 73 10.60 -3.47 -0.67
N ILE A 74 9.61 -2.81 -1.29
CA ILE A 74 8.75 -1.82 -0.63
C ILE A 74 8.04 -2.48 0.55
N ILE A 75 7.37 -3.61 0.30
CA ILE A 75 6.70 -4.40 1.34
C ILE A 75 7.66 -4.78 2.47
N LYS A 76 8.87 -5.24 2.15
CA LYS A 76 9.88 -5.61 3.15
C LYS A 76 10.37 -4.39 3.94
N GLY A 77 10.45 -3.23 3.31
CA GLY A 77 10.80 -1.96 3.95
C GLY A 77 9.77 -1.58 5.02
N VAL A 78 8.48 -1.62 4.67
CA VAL A 78 7.40 -1.35 5.62
C VAL A 78 7.37 -2.39 6.73
N LYS A 79 7.46 -3.69 6.40
CA LYS A 79 7.50 -4.79 7.39
C LYS A 79 8.62 -4.68 8.43
N LYS A 80 9.71 -4.00 8.09
CA LYS A 80 10.89 -3.84 8.95
C LYS A 80 10.94 -2.45 9.60
N ASP A 81 9.86 -1.67 9.49
CA ASP A 81 9.77 -0.28 9.94
C ASP A 81 10.91 0.61 9.38
N VAL A 82 11.44 0.28 8.20
CA VAL A 82 12.47 1.07 7.50
C VAL A 82 11.83 2.28 6.81
N ILE A 83 10.58 2.12 6.37
CA ILE A 83 9.72 3.17 5.81
C ILE A 83 8.32 3.04 6.42
N SER A 84 7.56 4.12 6.48
CA SER A 84 6.20 4.07 7.02
C SER A 84 5.22 3.38 6.07
N GLU A 85 4.05 2.97 6.57
CA GLU A 85 2.97 2.44 5.72
C GLU A 85 2.53 3.46 4.65
N GLY A 86 2.45 4.75 5.00
CA GLY A 86 2.12 5.82 4.07
C GLY A 86 3.16 5.96 2.96
N ASP A 87 4.45 5.93 3.32
CA ASP A 87 5.55 5.98 2.33
C ASP A 87 5.52 4.75 1.42
N GLY A 88 5.18 3.57 1.97
CA GLY A 88 5.00 2.35 1.20
C GLY A 88 3.86 2.43 0.20
N ILE A 89 2.73 3.04 0.58
CA ILE A 89 1.59 3.30 -0.31
C ILE A 89 2.01 4.25 -1.44
N ASP A 90 2.66 5.36 -1.13
CA ASP A 90 3.11 6.34 -2.13
C ASP A 90 4.09 5.72 -3.14
N LEU A 91 5.00 4.87 -2.69
CA LEU A 91 5.92 4.14 -3.57
C LEU A 91 5.19 3.16 -4.50
N LEU A 92 4.10 2.53 -4.05
CA LEU A 92 3.27 1.66 -4.89
C LEU A 92 2.42 2.47 -5.88
N LEU A 93 1.88 3.61 -5.47
CA LEU A 93 1.19 4.53 -6.39
C LEU A 93 2.10 4.96 -7.54
N ASP A 94 3.35 5.26 -7.24
CA ASP A 94 4.40 5.58 -8.21
C ASP A 94 4.70 4.43 -9.19
N MET A 95 4.46 3.17 -8.79
CA MET A 95 4.57 1.99 -9.65
C MET A 95 3.33 1.77 -10.52
N GLY A 96 2.29 2.59 -10.36
CA GLY A 96 1.05 2.51 -11.13
C GLY A 96 -0.07 1.69 -10.49
N TYR A 97 0.07 1.30 -9.21
CA TYR A 97 -1.07 0.79 -8.44
C TYR A 97 -2.01 1.94 -8.08
N ASP A 98 -3.30 1.66 -7.93
CA ASP A 98 -4.21 2.64 -7.32
C ASP A 98 -4.09 2.63 -5.78
N HIS A 99 -4.70 3.62 -5.13
CA HIS A 99 -4.60 3.79 -3.69
C HIS A 99 -5.18 2.61 -2.90
N ASP A 100 -6.31 2.06 -3.35
CA ASP A 100 -6.97 0.94 -2.67
C ASP A 100 -6.17 -0.36 -2.87
N GLU A 101 -5.57 -0.56 -4.04
CA GLU A 101 -4.64 -1.64 -4.32
C GLU A 101 -3.36 -1.55 -3.50
N ALA A 102 -2.77 -0.36 -3.39
CA ALA A 102 -1.55 -0.12 -2.63
C ALA A 102 -1.79 -0.35 -1.13
N ASP A 103 -2.87 0.20 -0.58
CA ASP A 103 -3.30 -0.01 0.81
C ASP A 103 -3.53 -1.50 1.10
N TYR A 104 -4.22 -2.21 0.20
CA TYR A 104 -4.43 -3.65 0.31
C TYR A 104 -3.08 -4.40 0.32
N ILE A 105 -2.18 -4.12 -0.62
CA ILE A 105 -0.87 -4.77 -0.71
C ILE A 105 -0.08 -4.60 0.59
N ILE A 106 -0.03 -3.38 1.15
CA ILE A 106 0.69 -3.13 2.38
C ILE A 106 0.03 -3.88 3.54
N LYS A 107 -1.28 -3.74 3.74
CA LYS A 107 -2.00 -4.40 4.84
C LYS A 107 -1.87 -5.91 4.81
N ILE A 108 -2.09 -6.56 3.65
CA ILE A 108 -1.98 -8.02 3.59
C ILE A 108 -0.58 -8.51 3.88
N ASN A 109 0.45 -7.70 3.62
CA ASN A 109 1.80 -8.14 3.85
C ASN A 109 2.22 -7.82 5.27
N VAL A 110 2.06 -6.57 5.72
CA VAL A 110 2.49 -6.07 7.02
C VAL A 110 1.67 -6.69 8.17
N GLU A 111 0.34 -6.76 8.06
CA GLU A 111 -0.51 -7.41 9.07
C GLU A 111 -0.38 -8.94 9.01
N ALA A 112 -0.11 -9.54 7.84
CA ALA A 112 0.12 -10.99 7.72
C ALA A 112 1.57 -11.40 8.05
N ALA A 113 2.06 -10.96 9.21
CA ALA A 113 3.13 -11.67 9.90
C ALA A 113 2.68 -13.06 10.40
N GLY A 114 1.37 -13.36 10.37
CA GLY A 114 0.82 -14.72 10.45
C GLY A 114 -0.09 -14.99 9.25
N SER A 115 -0.04 -16.21 8.72
CA SER A 115 -1.19 -16.74 7.94
C SER A 115 -2.47 -16.49 8.74
N PRO A 116 -3.60 -16.13 8.10
CA PRO A 116 -4.85 -15.95 8.81
C PRO A 116 -5.12 -17.15 9.71
N GLU A 117 -5.21 -16.93 11.01
CA GLU A 117 -5.40 -18.01 11.99
C GLU A 117 -6.87 -18.44 12.00
N THR A 118 -7.76 -17.56 11.53
CA THR A 118 -9.21 -17.73 11.59
C THR A 118 -9.87 -17.56 10.21
N LEU A 119 -11.08 -18.13 10.06
CA LEU A 119 -11.81 -18.08 8.80
C LEU A 119 -12.22 -16.64 8.46
N PHE A 120 -12.65 -15.85 9.44
CA PHE A 120 -13.09 -14.48 9.18
C PHE A 120 -11.94 -13.51 8.97
N GLU A 121 -10.74 -13.75 9.50
CA GLU A 121 -9.54 -13.02 9.07
C GLU A 121 -9.24 -13.27 7.59
N PHE A 122 -9.32 -14.53 7.14
CA PHE A 122 -9.19 -14.85 5.72
C PHE A 122 -10.28 -14.20 4.87
N LYS A 123 -11.54 -14.24 5.32
CA LYS A 123 -12.64 -13.57 4.63
C LYS A 123 -12.46 -12.04 4.60
N LYS A 124 -11.92 -11.43 5.66
CA LYS A 124 -11.62 -9.98 5.70
C LYS A 124 -10.62 -9.62 4.60
N LEU A 125 -9.55 -10.41 4.45
CA LEU A 125 -8.56 -10.22 3.37
C LEU A 125 -9.19 -10.38 1.99
N THR A 126 -9.94 -11.47 1.75
CA THR A 126 -10.58 -11.67 0.44
C THR A 126 -11.66 -10.62 0.13
N ASN A 127 -12.35 -10.09 1.13
CA ASN A 127 -13.32 -9.01 0.96
C ASN A 127 -12.65 -7.66 0.67
N ALA A 128 -11.46 -7.39 1.22
CA ALA A 128 -10.68 -6.22 0.85
C ALA A 128 -10.25 -6.28 -0.63
N TYR A 129 -9.85 -7.45 -1.13
CA TYR A 129 -9.62 -7.65 -2.57
C TYR A 129 -10.89 -7.46 -3.40
N ARG A 130 -12.02 -8.03 -2.98
CA ARG A 130 -13.31 -7.81 -3.67
C ARG A 130 -13.68 -6.33 -3.73
N ARG A 131 -13.44 -5.60 -2.64
CA ARG A 131 -13.68 -4.15 -2.55
C ARG A 131 -12.84 -3.38 -3.58
N SER A 132 -11.54 -3.68 -3.72
CA SER A 132 -10.69 -3.00 -4.71
C SER A 132 -11.11 -3.30 -6.15
N GLN A 133 -11.64 -4.49 -6.41
CA GLN A 133 -12.15 -4.88 -7.72
C GLN A 133 -13.60 -4.42 -7.99
N GLY A 134 -14.20 -3.62 -7.10
CA GLY A 134 -15.59 -3.18 -7.22
C GLY A 134 -16.62 -4.31 -7.16
N LEU A 135 -16.23 -5.49 -6.67
CA LEU A 135 -17.10 -6.65 -6.50
C LEU A 135 -17.94 -6.50 -5.24
N THR A 136 -19.10 -7.15 -5.21
CA THR A 136 -19.95 -7.18 -4.01
C THR A 136 -19.23 -7.91 -2.87
N PHE A 137 -19.25 -7.31 -1.69
CA PHE A 137 -18.66 -7.88 -0.48
C PHE A 137 -19.56 -7.61 0.73
N LYS A 138 -19.34 -8.39 1.80
CA LYS A 138 -20.01 -8.19 3.08
C LYS A 138 -18.97 -7.82 4.12
N GLU A 139 -19.18 -6.68 4.79
CA GLU A 139 -18.27 -6.23 5.83
C GLU A 139 -18.31 -7.18 7.03
N ILE A 140 -17.14 -7.47 7.59
CA ILE A 140 -17.00 -8.35 8.75
C ILE A 140 -16.69 -7.44 9.95
N PRO A 141 -17.63 -7.33 10.91
CA PRO A 141 -17.42 -6.55 12.12
C PRO A 141 -16.18 -6.98 12.92
N PRO A 142 -15.43 -6.04 13.53
CA PRO A 142 -14.26 -6.35 14.35
C PRO A 142 -14.55 -7.31 15.50
N GLU A 143 -15.73 -7.19 16.11
CA GLU A 143 -16.17 -8.05 17.23
C GLU A 143 -16.23 -9.54 16.85
N ILE A 144 -16.57 -9.88 15.60
CA ILE A 144 -16.58 -11.27 15.12
C ILE A 144 -15.16 -11.82 15.03
N LEU A 145 -14.23 -11.01 14.50
CA LEU A 145 -12.81 -11.38 14.41
C LEU A 145 -12.23 -11.67 15.80
N THR A 146 -12.52 -10.78 16.77
CA THR A 146 -12.05 -10.96 18.15
C THR A 146 -12.67 -12.18 18.82
N ALA A 147 -13.96 -12.45 18.59
CA ALA A 147 -14.66 -13.59 19.16
C ALA A 147 -14.14 -14.91 18.58
N GLU A 148 -13.92 -14.97 17.26
CA GLU A 148 -13.35 -16.16 16.61
C GLU A 148 -11.93 -16.44 17.10
N LYS A 149 -11.08 -15.41 17.19
CA LYS A 149 -9.72 -15.55 17.72
C LYS A 149 -9.69 -16.04 19.17
N THR A 150 -10.60 -15.51 19.99
CA THR A 150 -10.73 -15.95 21.40
C THR A 150 -11.14 -17.41 21.49
N LEU A 151 -12.09 -17.84 20.65
CA LEU A 151 -12.53 -19.24 20.61
C LEU A 151 -11.37 -20.17 20.20
N LEU A 152 -10.60 -19.78 19.17
CA LEU A 152 -9.46 -20.55 18.69
C LEU A 152 -8.34 -20.67 19.75
N ASP A 153 -8.02 -19.57 20.44
CA ASP A 153 -7.04 -19.57 21.55
C ASP A 153 -7.44 -20.56 22.66
N LEU A 154 -8.72 -20.53 23.06
CA LEU A 154 -9.24 -21.44 24.08
C LEU A 154 -9.23 -22.90 23.62
N GLU A 155 -9.52 -23.17 22.34
CA GLU A 155 -9.39 -24.50 21.75
C GLU A 155 -7.93 -25.00 21.79
N HIS A 156 -6.98 -24.15 21.43
CA HIS A 156 -5.56 -24.47 21.48
C HIS A 156 -5.11 -24.78 22.91
N ARG A 157 -5.37 -23.87 23.85
CA ARG A 157 -4.98 -24.02 25.26
C ARG A 157 -5.60 -25.25 25.90
N ARG A 158 -6.84 -25.58 25.55
CA ARG A 158 -7.49 -26.82 25.99
C ARG A 158 -6.80 -28.05 25.42
N SER A 159 -6.49 -28.05 24.13
CA SER A 159 -5.76 -29.13 23.46
C SER A 159 -4.37 -29.36 24.09
N GLU A 160 -3.66 -28.28 24.38
CA GLU A 160 -2.37 -28.31 25.08
C GLU A 160 -2.52 -28.85 26.50
N ALA A 161 -3.53 -28.40 27.26
CA ALA A 161 -3.77 -28.88 28.62
C ALA A 161 -4.06 -30.39 28.67
N ILE A 162 -4.86 -30.89 27.72
CA ILE A 162 -5.14 -32.33 27.56
C ILE A 162 -3.86 -33.09 27.22
N SER A 163 -3.07 -32.57 26.27
CA SER A 163 -1.83 -33.21 25.82
C SER A 163 -0.74 -33.20 26.89
N GLY A 164 -0.64 -32.11 27.65
CA GLY A 164 0.27 -31.91 28.77
C GLY A 164 -0.12 -32.66 30.04
N LYS A 165 -1.29 -33.33 30.06
CA LYS A 165 -1.85 -34.03 31.23
C LYS A 165 -2.01 -33.12 32.45
N GLU A 166 -2.44 -31.90 32.19
CA GLU A 166 -2.84 -30.94 33.24
C GLU A 166 -3.93 -31.51 34.14
N SER A 167 -4.16 -30.86 35.28
CA SER A 167 -5.22 -31.29 36.20
C SER A 167 -6.61 -31.21 35.54
N GLN A 168 -7.51 -32.14 35.88
CA GLN A 168 -8.88 -32.16 35.37
C GLN A 168 -9.60 -30.82 35.63
N SER A 169 -9.35 -30.18 36.78
CA SER A 169 -9.95 -28.88 37.11
C SER A 169 -9.58 -27.76 36.14
N VAL A 170 -8.38 -27.80 35.57
CA VAL A 170 -7.92 -26.81 34.56
C VAL A 170 -8.61 -27.07 33.23
N ILE A 171 -8.72 -28.35 32.83
CA ILE A 171 -9.41 -28.76 31.60
C ILE A 171 -10.89 -28.39 31.67
N ASP A 172 -11.56 -28.64 32.79
CA ASP A 172 -12.98 -28.32 32.99
C ASP A 172 -13.22 -26.81 32.92
N ARG A 173 -12.33 -26.00 33.50
CA ARG A 173 -12.42 -24.54 33.41
C ARG A 173 -12.28 -24.05 31.96
N LEU A 174 -11.30 -24.56 31.22
CA LEU A 174 -11.11 -24.23 29.81
C LEU A 174 -12.30 -24.67 28.95
N GLU A 175 -12.96 -25.78 29.29
CA GLU A 175 -14.17 -26.23 28.61
C GLU A 175 -15.32 -25.23 28.79
N VAL A 176 -15.52 -24.72 30.01
CA VAL A 176 -16.54 -23.71 30.32
C VAL A 176 -16.24 -22.41 29.57
N ASP A 177 -15.01 -21.90 29.68
CA ASP A 177 -14.59 -20.67 29.01
C ASP A 177 -14.78 -20.78 27.47
N ARG A 178 -14.41 -21.93 26.88
CA ARG A 178 -14.61 -22.23 25.45
C ARG A 178 -16.10 -22.24 25.09
N ALA A 179 -16.94 -22.87 25.91
CA ALA A 179 -18.38 -22.95 25.65
C ALA A 179 -19.03 -21.56 25.66
N GLU A 180 -18.66 -20.69 26.61
CA GLU A 180 -19.12 -19.30 26.67
C GLU A 180 -18.67 -18.50 25.44
N ALA A 181 -17.39 -18.63 25.06
CA ALA A 181 -16.87 -17.99 23.85
C ALA A 181 -17.60 -18.47 22.58
N ALA A 182 -17.90 -19.76 22.48
CA ALA A 182 -18.62 -20.34 21.35
C ALA A 182 -20.09 -19.88 21.27
N VAL A 183 -20.74 -19.63 22.41
CA VAL A 183 -22.08 -19.03 22.44
C VAL A 183 -22.01 -17.59 21.94
N LYS A 184 -21.13 -16.78 22.51
CA LYS A 184 -20.93 -15.38 22.10
C LYS A 184 -20.62 -15.24 20.62
N TYR A 185 -19.71 -16.07 20.10
CA TYR A 185 -19.37 -16.07 18.68
C TYR A 185 -20.58 -16.37 17.79
N ARG A 186 -21.38 -17.39 18.12
CA ARG A 186 -22.60 -17.73 17.37
C ARG A 186 -23.66 -16.65 17.43
N GLU A 187 -23.81 -15.96 18.56
CA GLU A 187 -24.74 -14.84 18.68
C GLU A 187 -24.34 -13.67 17.80
N LEU A 188 -23.04 -13.33 17.76
CA LEU A 188 -22.52 -12.30 16.87
C LEU A 188 -22.72 -12.64 15.39
N LEU A 189 -22.48 -13.90 14.99
CA LEU A 189 -22.76 -14.34 13.62
C LEU A 189 -24.23 -14.13 13.25
N LYS A 190 -25.16 -14.53 14.13
CA LYS A 190 -26.60 -14.33 13.92
C LYS A 190 -26.98 -12.85 13.83
N LEU A 191 -26.44 -12.02 14.74
CA LEU A 191 -26.72 -10.58 14.78
C LEU A 191 -26.33 -9.89 13.46
N HIS A 192 -25.19 -10.29 12.88
CA HIS A 192 -24.67 -9.72 11.64
C HIS A 192 -25.09 -10.50 10.38
N GLY A 193 -25.92 -11.52 10.54
CA GLY A 193 -26.42 -12.39 9.46
C GLY A 193 -25.32 -13.12 8.69
N LEU A 194 -24.19 -13.44 9.34
CA LEU A 194 -23.01 -14.08 8.77
C LEU A 194 -22.98 -15.60 8.97
#